data_AF-A0A7V8W799-F1
#
_entry.id   AF-A0A7V8W799-F1
#
_cell.length_a   1.000
_cell.length_b   1.000
_cell.length_c   1.000
_cell.angle_alpha   90.00
_cell.angle_beta   90.00
_cell.angle_gamma   90.00
#
_symmetry.space_group_name_H-M   'P 1'
#
loop_
_entity.id
_entity.type
_entity.pdbx_description
1 polymer ?
#
loop_
_entity_poly.entity_id
_entity_poly.type
_entity_poly.pdbx_seq_one_letter_code
_entity_poly.pdbx_strand_id
1 'polypeptide(L)' 'TLNISSGGMLLVMDHAPDLLQLLKLHVPIPIQKTHIPTLAEVAWTRPLPMGPQDLHFVGLKFVL' A
#
# COMPACT_ATOMS: atom_id res chain seq x y z
N THR A 1 -9.20 -10.04 -6.16
CA THR A 1 -7.78 -9.61 -6.05
C THR A 1 -7.43 -9.58 -4.57
N LEU A 2 -6.27 -10.09 -4.15
CA LEU A 2 -6.00 -10.37 -2.73
C LEU A 2 -5.56 -9.15 -1.90
N ASN A 3 -4.91 -8.15 -2.53
CA ASN A 3 -4.26 -7.02 -1.83
C ASN A 3 -4.75 -5.62 -2.25
N ILE A 4 -5.78 -5.54 -3.11
CA ILE A 4 -6.31 -4.28 -3.65
C ILE A 4 -7.83 -4.29 -3.51
N SER A 5 -8.36 -3.19 -2.97
CA SER A 5 -9.78 -2.89 -2.87
C SER A 5 -10.10 -1.59 -3.63
N SER A 6 -11.37 -1.23 -3.73
CA SER A 6 -11.77 0.05 -4.35
C SER A 6 -11.27 1.28 -3.59
N GLY A 7 -11.06 1.18 -2.27
CA GLY A 7 -10.65 2.31 -1.43
C GLY A 7 -9.16 2.33 -1.06
N GLY A 8 -8.40 1.30 -1.42
CA GLY A 8 -7.04 1.17 -0.93
C GLY A 8 -6.30 -0.10 -1.31
N MET A 9 -5.04 -0.16 -0.88
CA MET A 9 -4.08 -1.22 -1.20
C MET A 9 -3.35 -1.65 0.07
N LEU A 10 -3.08 -2.95 0.18
CA LEU A 10 -2.18 -3.50 1.19
C LEU A 10 -0.81 -3.78 0.57
N LEU A 11 0.23 -3.20 1.15
CA LEU A 11 1.62 -3.49 0.79
C LEU A 11 2.34 -4.21 1.93
N VAL A 12 3.38 -4.95 1.57
CA VAL A 12 4.42 -5.40 2.50
C VAL A 12 5.66 -4.56 2.23
N MET A 13 6.20 -3.92 3.25
CA MET A 13 7.33 -3.00 3.16
C MET A 13 8.40 -3.39 4.19
N ASP A 14 9.65 -3.14 3.87
CA ASP A 14 10.83 -3.32 4.75
C ASP A 14 11.06 -2.13 5.70
N HIS A 15 10.16 -1.16 5.68
CA HIS A 15 10.14 -0.04 6.60
C HIS A 15 8.69 0.28 6.99
N ALA A 16 8.54 0.94 8.14
CA ALA A 16 7.27 1.43 8.65
C ALA A 16 7.10 2.92 8.28
N PRO A 17 6.36 3.25 7.20
CA PRO A 17 6.10 4.65 6.86
C PRO A 17 5.17 5.30 7.90
N ASP A 18 5.26 6.62 8.00
CA ASP A 18 4.49 7.40 8.97
C ASP A 18 3.00 7.42 8.62
N LEU A 19 2.14 7.50 9.65
CA LEU A 19 0.71 7.65 9.47
C LEU A 19 0.40 8.94 8.68
N LEU A 20 -0.57 8.88 7.76
CA LEU A 20 -0.96 9.97 6.85
C LEU A 20 0.12 10.39 5.84
N GLN A 21 1.26 9.72 5.78
CA GLN A 21 2.27 9.98 4.77
C GLN A 21 1.69 9.72 3.37
N LEU A 22 1.89 10.68 2.46
CA LEU A 22 1.52 10.52 1.05
C LEU A 22 2.59 9.72 0.31
N LEU A 23 2.17 8.69 -0.39
CA LEU A 23 3.00 7.80 -1.18
C LEU A 23 2.58 7.83 -2.64
N LYS A 24 3.56 7.94 -3.52
CA LYS A 24 3.38 7.78 -4.96
C LYS A 24 3.60 6.32 -5.35
N LEU A 25 2.55 5.65 -5.82
CA LEU A 25 2.57 4.25 -6.19
C LEU A 25 2.97 4.08 -7.66
N HIS A 26 3.96 3.23 -7.90
CA HIS A 26 4.33 2.80 -9.25
C HIS A 26 3.96 1.32 -9.41
N VAL A 27 2.99 1.04 -10.30
CA VAL A 27 2.50 -0.32 -10.55
C VAL A 27 3.09 -0.82 -11.87
N PRO A 28 3.99 -1.83 -11.87
CA PRO A 28 4.79 -2.20 -13.04
C PRO A 28 4.05 -3.02 -14.13
N ILE A 29 2.71 -3.08 -14.13
CA ILE A 29 1.95 -3.98 -15.04
C ILE A 29 1.29 -3.17 -16.19
N PRO A 30 1.43 -3.58 -17.47
CA PRO A 30 0.84 -2.88 -18.61
C PRO A 30 -0.51 -3.51 -19.02
N ILE A 31 -1.63 -3.29 -18.31
CA ILE A 31 -2.92 -3.84 -18.79
C ILE A 31 -4.09 -2.89 -18.50
N GLN A 32 -4.48 -2.12 -19.53
CA GLN A 32 -5.82 -1.87 -20.08
C GLN A 32 -7.10 -1.74 -19.21
N LYS A 33 -7.08 -1.91 -17.89
CA LYS A 33 -8.25 -1.68 -17.06
C LYS A 33 -7.87 -0.92 -15.80
N THR A 34 -8.44 0.28 -15.75
CA THR A 34 -8.75 1.08 -14.57
C THR A 34 -7.62 1.87 -13.92
N HIS A 35 -8.01 3.12 -13.69
CA HIS A 35 -7.41 4.25 -13.02
C HIS A 35 -6.97 3.90 -11.58
N ILE A 36 -5.99 3.00 -11.42
CA ILE A 36 -5.43 2.75 -10.08
C ILE A 36 -4.80 4.07 -9.63
N PRO A 37 -5.25 4.63 -8.50
CA PRO A 37 -4.77 5.91 -8.03
C PRO A 37 -3.28 5.82 -7.74
N THR A 38 -2.49 6.71 -8.36
CA THR A 38 -1.04 6.75 -8.15
C THR A 38 -0.66 7.48 -6.86
N LEU A 39 -1.63 8.12 -6.20
CA LEU A 39 -1.45 8.79 -4.93
C LEU A 39 -2.29 8.11 -3.85
N ALA A 40 -1.64 7.72 -2.77
CA ALA A 40 -2.28 7.11 -1.62
C ALA A 40 -1.71 7.66 -0.32
N GLU A 41 -2.51 7.66 0.74
CA GLU A 41 -2.09 7.99 2.10
C GLU A 41 -1.92 6.72 2.93
N VAL A 42 -0.94 6.71 3.85
CA VAL A 42 -0.79 5.64 4.83
C VAL A 42 -1.93 5.72 5.86
N ALA A 43 -2.81 4.73 5.85
CA ALA A 43 -3.93 4.64 6.77
C ALA A 43 -3.58 3.87 8.05
N TRP A 44 -2.65 2.92 7.99
CA TRP A 44 -2.12 2.19 9.14
C TRP A 44 -0.86 1.39 8.77
N THR A 45 -0.03 1.10 9.78
CA THR A 45 1.15 0.24 9.67
C THR A 45 1.12 -0.79 10.79
N ARG A 46 1.45 -2.05 10.48
CA ARG A 46 1.53 -3.15 11.46
C ARG A 46 2.72 -4.05 11.16
N PRO A 47 3.50 -4.49 12.17
CA PRO A 47 4.53 -5.50 11.97
C PRO A 47 3.93 -6.79 11.38
N LEU A 48 4.69 -7.46 10.51
CA LEU A 48 4.28 -8.74 9.93
C LEU A 48 4.35 -9.84 11.02
N PRO A 49 3.22 -10.47 11.41
CA PRO A 49 3.25 -11.58 12.34
C PRO A 49 4.01 -12.76 11.75
N MET A 50 4.94 -13.33 12.51
CA MET A 50 5.73 -14.53 12.13
C MET A 50 6.58 -14.35 10.85
N GLY A 51 6.99 -13.12 10.53
CA GLY A 51 7.91 -12.80 9.43
C GLY A 51 9.25 -12.21 9.92
N PRO A 52 10.15 -11.82 9.00
CA PRO A 52 11.33 -11.01 9.33
C PRO A 52 10.93 -9.76 10.13
N GLN A 53 11.70 -9.42 11.16
CA GLN A 53 11.36 -8.33 12.10
C GLN A 53 11.20 -6.96 11.42
N ASP A 54 11.79 -6.77 10.25
CA ASP A 54 11.77 -5.50 9.52
C ASP A 54 10.58 -5.38 8.54
N LEU A 55 9.78 -6.44 8.36
CA LEU A 55 8.64 -6.40 7.45
C LEU A 55 7.38 -5.89 8.12
N HIS A 56 6.67 -5.02 7.41
CA HIS A 56 5.47 -4.35 7.85
C HIS A 56 4.36 -4.52 6.82
N PHE A 57 3.15 -4.80 7.31
CA PHE A 57 1.93 -4.56 6.57
C PHE A 57 1.60 -3.06 6.60
N VAL A 58 1.44 -2.48 5.42
CA VAL A 58 1.10 -1.06 5.24
C VAL A 58 -0.21 -0.96 4.50
N GLY A 59 -1.23 -0.47 5.18
CA GLY A 59 -2.53 -0.18 4.60
C GLY A 59 -2.55 1.22 4.01
N LEU A 60 -2.85 1.29 2.72
CA LEU A 60 -2.93 2.55 1.98
C LEU A 60 -4.38 2.86 1.62
N LYS A 61 -4.76 4.13 1.72
CA LYS A 61 -6.04 4.66 1.23
C LYS A 61 -5.79 5.52 0.00
N PHE A 62 -6.56 5.29 -1.06
CA PHE A 62 -6.43 6.08 -2.28
C PHE A 62 -7.01 7.49 -2.09
N VAL A 63 -6.34 8.49 -2.68
CA VAL A 63 -6.69 9.91 -2.52
C VAL A 63 -7.30 10.50 -3.81
N LEU A 64 -7.14 9.84 -4.95
CA LEU A 64 -7.57 10.30 -6.29
C LEU A 64 -8.44 9.26 -7.01
#